data_AF-A0A427FIL2-F1
#
_entry.id   AF-A0A427FIL2-F1
#
_cell.length_a   1.000
_cell.length_b   1.000
_cell.length_c   1.000
_cell.angle_alpha   90.00
_cell.angle_beta   90.00
_cell.angle_gamma   90.00
#
_symmetry.space_group_name_H-M   'P 1'
#
loop_
_entity.id
_entity.type
_entity.pdbx_description
1 polymer ?
#
loop_
_entity_poly.entity_id
_entity_poly.type
_entity_poly.pdbx_seq_one_letter_code
_entity_poly.pdbx_strand_id
1 'polypeptide(L)' 'MSKDQDRTISRRADGTWENKRNDASRASSVHDTQAEAQKAAREMLKKQGGGELTTKGVDGRIRDKDTVAPGNDPSPPKG' A
#
# COMPACT_ATOMS: atom_id res chain seq x y z
N MET A 1 -4.47 17.84 -10.31
CA MET A 1 -3.32 16.95 -10.52
C MET A 1 -3.42 15.84 -9.48
N SER A 2 -4.02 14.69 -9.82
CA SER A 2 -3.91 13.51 -8.95
C SER A 2 -2.44 13.16 -8.88
N LYS A 3 -1.86 13.28 -7.68
CA LYS A 3 -0.53 12.70 -7.44
C LYS A 3 -0.79 11.21 -7.32
N ASP A 4 -0.08 10.39 -8.09
CA ASP A 4 -0.04 8.94 -7.89
C ASP A 4 0.51 8.68 -6.48
N GLN A 5 -0.41 8.62 -5.52
CA GLN A 5 -0.14 8.42 -4.10
C GLN A 5 -0.34 6.98 -3.68
N ASP A 6 -0.69 6.13 -4.65
CA ASP A 6 -0.82 4.69 -4.51
C ASP A 6 0.43 4.08 -3.93
N ARG A 7 0.20 3.06 -3.11
CA ARG A 7 1.22 2.42 -2.30
C ARG A 7 1.24 0.93 -2.55
N THR A 8 2.44 0.38 -2.49
CA THR A 8 2.67 -1.05 -2.50
C THR A 8 3.30 -1.45 -1.17
N ILE A 9 2.72 -2.49 -0.54
CA ILE A 9 3.34 -3.24 0.54
C ILE A 9 4.11 -4.41 -0.06
N SER A 10 5.37 -4.58 0.30
CA SER A 10 6.16 -5.74 -0.14
C SER A 10 7.17 -6.19 0.90
N ARG A 11 7.50 -7.49 0.86
CA ARG A 11 8.52 -8.07 1.75
C ARG A 11 9.91 -7.84 1.18
N ARG A 12 10.84 -7.49 2.06
CA ARG A 12 12.25 -7.28 1.74
C ARG A 12 13.09 -8.55 1.97
N ALA A 13 14.32 -8.50 1.46
CA ALA A 13 15.30 -9.58 1.64
C ALA A 13 15.66 -9.80 3.12
N ASP A 14 15.65 -8.76 3.94
CA ASP A 14 15.89 -8.82 5.38
C ASP A 14 14.69 -9.38 6.19
N GLY A 15 13.58 -9.69 5.52
CA GLY A 15 12.36 -10.23 6.12
C GLY A 15 11.36 -9.18 6.59
N THR A 16 11.73 -7.90 6.60
CA THR A 16 10.84 -6.78 6.96
C THR A 16 9.88 -6.43 5.82
N TRP A 17 8.91 -5.58 6.13
CA TRP A 17 7.84 -5.15 5.22
C TRP A 17 7.94 -3.67 4.95
N GLU A 18 8.00 -3.30 3.68
CA GLU A 18 8.02 -1.90 3.28
C GLU A 18 6.68 -1.40 2.78
N ASN A 19 6.36 -0.18 3.16
CA ASN A 19 5.33 0.63 2.53
C ASN A 19 6.02 1.64 1.60
N LYS A 20 5.81 1.49 0.29
CA LYS A 20 6.44 2.32 -0.72
C LYS A 20 5.38 2.97 -1.61
N ARG A 21 5.50 4.27 -1.87
CA ARG A 21 4.71 4.91 -2.93
C ARG A 21 5.20 4.46 -4.29
N ASN A 22 4.29 4.26 -5.23
CA ASN A 22 4.63 3.73 -6.55
C ASN A 22 5.55 4.68 -7.35
N ASP A 23 5.47 6.00 -7.10
CA ASP A 23 6.31 7.03 -7.71
C ASP A 23 7.61 7.33 -6.95
N ALA A 24 7.82 6.73 -5.77
CA ALA A 24 8.98 7.02 -4.94
C ALA A 24 10.15 6.08 -5.22
N SER A 25 11.38 6.60 -5.10
CA SER A 25 12.60 5.78 -5.18
C SER A 25 12.78 4.90 -3.93
N ARG A 26 12.32 5.37 -2.77
CA ARG A 26 12.50 4.73 -1.46
C ARG A 26 11.17 4.44 -0.75
N ALA A 27 11.19 3.47 0.16
CA ALA A 27 10.06 3.22 1.06
C ALA A 27 9.77 4.44 1.94
N SER A 28 8.48 4.68 2.18
CA SER A 28 8.01 5.66 3.16
C SER A 28 8.21 5.18 4.59
N SER A 29 8.08 3.88 4.83
CA SER A 29 8.30 3.25 6.14
C SER A 29 8.57 1.75 6.00
N VAL A 30 9.11 1.18 7.07
CA VAL A 30 9.54 -0.22 7.19
C VAL A 30 8.99 -0.74 8.51
N HIS A 31 8.47 -1.97 8.50
CA HIS A 31 7.79 -2.59 9.64
C HIS A 31 8.18 -4.05 9.73
N ASP A 32 8.00 -4.66 10.90
CA ASP A 32 8.35 -6.05 11.13
C ASP A 32 7.32 -6.99 10.49
N THR A 33 6.06 -6.55 10.37
CA THR A 33 4.96 -7.35 9.83
C THR A 33 4.24 -6.68 8.66
N GLN A 34 3.60 -7.50 7.82
CA GLN A 34 2.77 -7.03 6.70
C GLN A 34 1.59 -6.18 7.20
N ALA A 35 0.99 -6.60 8.32
CA ALA A 35 -0.17 -5.94 8.92
C ALA A 35 0.15 -4.51 9.38
N GLU A 36 1.31 -4.30 9.99
CA GLU A 36 1.78 -2.96 10.39
C GLU A 36 2.05 -2.08 9.17
N ALA A 37 2.70 -2.63 8.15
CA ALA A 37 2.94 -1.91 6.90
C ALA A 37 1.64 -1.50 6.20
N GLN A 38 0.66 -2.41 6.14
CA GLN A 38 -0.69 -2.13 5.62
C GLN A 38 -1.39 -1.04 6.42
N LYS A 39 -1.40 -1.13 7.76
CA LYS A 39 -2.00 -0.13 8.64
C LYS A 39 -1.40 1.25 8.38
N ALA A 40 -0.07 1.34 8.37
CA ALA A 40 0.64 2.59 8.08
C ALA A 40 0.31 3.14 6.69
N ALA A 41 0.25 2.28 5.66
CA ALA A 41 -0.10 2.71 4.31
C ALA A 41 -1.54 3.23 4.20
N ARG A 42 -2.51 2.55 4.82
CA ARG A 42 -3.91 3.01 4.86
C ARG A 42 -4.03 4.37 5.55
N GLU A 43 -3.34 4.58 6.67
CA GLU A 43 -3.32 5.88 7.34
C GLU A 43 -2.71 6.99 6.47
N MET A 44 -1.62 6.68 5.76
CA MET A 44 -0.99 7.64 4.86
C MET A 44 -1.88 7.98 3.67
N LEU A 45 -2.55 6.99 3.06
CA LEU A 45 -3.51 7.21 1.98
C LEU A 45 -4.68 8.08 2.45
N LYS A 46 -5.27 7.78 3.62
CA LYS A 46 -6.35 8.61 4.20
C LYS A 46 -5.92 10.07 4.35
N LYS A 47 -4.73 10.32 4.91
CA LYS A 47 -4.17 11.67 5.07
C LYS A 47 -3.88 12.36 3.74
N GLN A 48 -3.75 11.58 2.66
CA GLN A 48 -3.42 12.05 1.32
C GLN A 48 -4.66 12.28 0.44
N GLY A 49 -5.87 12.00 0.94
CA GLY A 49 -7.09 12.11 0.15
C GLY A 49 -7.50 10.80 -0.52
N GLY A 50 -6.97 9.68 -0.05
CA GLY A 50 -7.27 8.33 -0.53
C GLY A 50 -6.27 7.81 -1.56
N GLY A 51 -6.61 6.68 -2.18
CA GLY A 51 -5.83 6.03 -3.24
C GLY A 51 -5.78 4.51 -3.08
N GLU A 52 -4.97 3.87 -3.92
CA GLU A 52 -4.87 2.41 -3.98
C GLU A 52 -3.74 1.87 -3.10
N LEU A 53 -4.04 0.81 -2.36
CA LEU A 53 -3.08 0.00 -1.63
C LEU A 53 -2.97 -1.37 -2.29
N THR A 54 -1.82 -1.67 -2.87
CA THR A 54 -1.50 -3.01 -3.36
C THR A 54 -0.68 -3.76 -2.31
N THR A 55 -1.12 -4.96 -1.94
CA THR A 55 -0.39 -5.83 -1.01
C THR A 55 0.25 -6.98 -1.77
N LYS A 56 1.58 -7.08 -1.71
CA LYS A 56 2.31 -8.26 -2.21
C LYS A 56 2.50 -9.29 -1.11
N GLY A 57 2.43 -10.57 -1.46
CA GLY A 57 2.77 -11.69 -0.58
C GLY A 57 4.26 -11.85 -0.36
N VAL A 58 4.64 -12.82 0.48
CA VAL A 58 6.04 -13.22 0.71
C VAL A 58 6.74 -13.71 -0.56
N ASP A 59 5.97 -14.13 -1.56
CA ASP A 59 6.42 -14.56 -2.89
C ASP A 59 6.54 -13.39 -3.89
N GLY A 60 6.32 -12.15 -3.44
CA GLY A 60 6.39 -10.95 -4.27
C GLY A 60 5.22 -10.75 -5.22
N ARG A 61 4.24 -11.67 -5.26
CA ARG A 61 3.04 -11.57 -6.09
C ARG A 61 1.98 -10.71 -5.41
N ILE A 62 1.15 -10.04 -6.20
CA ILE A 62 0.00 -9.30 -5.66
C ILE A 62 -0.96 -10.32 -5.06
N ARG A 63 -1.30 -10.13 -3.78
CA ARG A 63 -2.29 -10.92 -3.06
C ARG A 63 -3.60 -10.19 -2.86
N ASP A 64 -3.54 -8.88 -2.72
CA ASP A 64 -4.70 -8.07 -2.37
C ASP A 64 -4.56 -6.64 -2.89
N LYS A 65 -5.71 -5.99 -3.12
CA LYS A 65 -5.82 -4.60 -3.54
C LYS A 65 -6.98 -3.96 -2.79
N ASP A 66 -6.70 -2.83 -2.14
CA ASP A 66 -7.69 -2.07 -1.40
C ASP A 66 -7.71 -0.61 -1.85
N THR A 67 -8.90 -0.10 -2.10
CA THR A 67 -9.12 1.34 -2.24
C THR A 67 -9.36 1.98 -0.89
N VAL A 68 -8.61 3.06 -0.60
CA VAL A 68 -8.77 3.86 0.61
C VAL A 68 -9.51 5.16 0.27
N ALA A 69 -10.67 5.37 0.88
CA ALA A 69 -11.48 6.58 0.71
C ALA A 69 -10.74 7.86 1.18
N PRO A 70 -11.04 9.06 0.59
CA PRO A 70 -12.04 9.32 -0.45
C PRO A 70 -11.62 8.95 -1.89
N GLY A 71 -10.58 8.15 -2.06
CA GLY A 71 -10.30 7.48 -3.33
C GLY A 71 -11.54 6.71 -3.79
N ASN A 72 -11.96 6.98 -5.02
CA ASN A 72 -13.22 6.50 -5.56
C ASN A 72 -12.90 5.38 -6.55
N ASP A 73 -13.01 4.12 -6.11
CA ASP A 73 -12.98 2.96 -7.00
C ASP A 73 -14.42 2.62 -7.41
N PRO A 74 -14.79 2.73 -8.70
CA PRO A 74 -16.13 2.41 -9.17
C PRO A 74 -16.44 0.90 -9.15
N SER A 75 -15.45 0.02 -8.88
CA SER A 75 -15.63 -1.43 -8.88
C SER A 75 -14.89 -2.12 -7.72
N PRO A 76 -15.31 -1.91 -6.45
CA PRO A 76 -14.67 -2.55 -5.31
C PRO A 76 -14.75 -4.08 -5.44
N PRO A 77 -13.68 -4.84 -5.10
CA PRO A 77 -13.73 -6.29 -5.07
C PRO A 77 -14.77 -6.73 -4.05
N LYS A 78 -15.70 -7.60 -4.49
CA LYS A 78 -16.67 -8.25 -3.60
C LYS A 78 -15.89 -9.24 -2.73
N GLY A 79 -15.85 -8.95 -1.43
CA GLY A 79 -15.37 -9.89 -0.41
C GLY A 79 -16.18 -11.16 -0.35
#